data_AF-A0A2I0CRV4-F1
#
_entry.id   AF-A0A2I0CRV4-F1
#
_cell.length_a   1.000
_cell.length_b   1.000
_cell.length_c   1.000
_cell.angle_alpha   90.00
_cell.angle_beta   90.00
_cell.angle_gamma   90.00
#
_symmetry.space_group_name_H-M   'P 1'
#
loop_
_entity.id
_entity.type
_entity.pdbx_description
1 polymer ?
#
loop_
_entity_poly.entity_id
_entity_poly.type
_entity_poly.pdbx_seq_one_letter_code
_entity_poly.pdbx_strand_id
1 'polypeptide(L)'
;MHIRVQTYRDKSGNTRQGKSISLLRYAYDREKKRSKQIVLGTVDRWATSLPPDIDAILTDAEREEFREWMAERDQQLAEYKQKSHLLHAAEHMGWAAKALAAGVEPVRPERIWDALDVLAKALEKAGHPRPSRARGRPSKSETPTPDDLVASPYDDPMLAAEQEEMYERMAALPDFIPKPSKMAGDGR
;
A
#
# COMPACT_ATOMS: atom_id res chain seq x y z
N MET A 1 3.16 4.11 -23.34
CA MET A 1 3.24 2.70 -22.93
C MET A 1 2.13 2.39 -21.95
N HIS A 2 1.62 1.16 -21.93
CA HIS A 2 0.60 0.72 -20.99
C HIS A 2 1.16 -0.40 -20.12
N ILE A 3 1.06 -0.27 -18.80
CA ILE A 3 1.62 -1.21 -17.82
C ILE A 3 0.45 -1.86 -17.10
N ARG A 4 0.30 -3.18 -17.25
CA ARG A 4 -0.82 -3.92 -16.67
C ARG A 4 -0.34 -4.94 -15.66
N VAL A 5 -0.87 -4.92 -14.44
CA VAL A 5 -0.65 -5.98 -13.45
C VAL A 5 -1.37 -7.26 -13.90
N GLN A 6 -0.64 -8.37 -14.02
CA GLN A 6 -1.27 -9.65 -14.33
C GLN A 6 -2.12 -10.11 -13.16
N THR A 7 -3.30 -10.66 -13.43
CA THR A 7 -4.17 -11.24 -12.41
C THR A 7 -4.34 -12.73 -12.67
N TYR A 8 -4.50 -13.50 -11.60
CA TYR A 8 -4.79 -14.93 -11.64
C TYR A 8 -6.00 -15.24 -10.75
N ARG A 9 -6.71 -16.31 -11.07
CA ARG A 9 -7.86 -16.75 -10.27
C ARG A 9 -7.38 -17.72 -9.20
N ASP A 10 -7.72 -17.45 -7.94
CA ASP A 10 -7.42 -18.37 -6.85
C ASP A 10 -8.41 -19.55 -6.83
N LYS A 11 -8.12 -20.56 -5.99
CA LYS A 11 -8.97 -21.76 -5.83
C LYS A 11 -10.36 -21.43 -5.26
N SER A 12 -10.52 -20.24 -4.68
CA SER A 12 -11.78 -19.74 -4.12
C SER A 12 -12.60 -18.92 -5.13
N GLY A 13 -12.12 -18.79 -6.38
CA GLY A 13 -12.80 -18.09 -7.45
C GLY A 13 -12.54 -16.58 -7.50
N ASN A 14 -11.75 -16.04 -6.56
CA ASN A 14 -11.42 -14.63 -6.47
C ASN A 14 -10.25 -14.27 -7.40
N THR A 15 -10.34 -13.10 -8.04
CA THR A 15 -9.27 -12.58 -8.89
C THR A 15 -8.20 -11.96 -8.01
N ARG A 16 -7.02 -12.59 -7.95
CA ARG A 16 -5.85 -12.08 -7.23
C ARG A 16 -4.85 -11.47 -8.19
N GLN A 17 -4.08 -10.52 -7.70
CA GLN A 17 -2.99 -9.96 -8.46
C GLN A 17 -1.76 -10.86 -8.42
N GLY A 18 -1.17 -11.07 -9.59
CA GLY A 18 0.08 -11.79 -9.79
C GLY A 18 1.30 -10.95 -9.44
N LYS A 19 2.45 -11.61 -9.43
CA LYS A 19 3.75 -11.00 -9.12
C LYS A 19 4.38 -10.27 -10.31
N SER A 20 3.69 -10.19 -11.44
CA SER A 20 4.27 -9.72 -12.69
C SER A 20 3.40 -8.67 -13.36
N ILE A 21 4.06 -7.74 -14.05
CA ILE A 21 3.46 -6.69 -14.87
C ILE A 21 3.75 -6.98 -16.35
N SER A 22 2.80 -6.68 -17.21
CA SER A 22 2.96 -6.75 -18.67
C SER A 22 3.13 -5.34 -19.23
N LEU A 23 4.17 -5.13 -20.02
CA LEU A 23 4.40 -3.87 -20.73
C LEU A 23 3.77 -3.98 -22.13
N LEU A 24 2.87 -3.06 -22.46
CA LEU A 24 2.07 -3.09 -23.67
C LEU A 24 2.26 -1.79 -24.46
N ARG A 25 2.46 -1.90 -25.76
CA ARG A 25 2.56 -0.78 -26.70
C ARG A 25 1.39 -0.81 -27.67
N TYR A 26 0.75 0.34 -27.90
CA TYR A 26 -0.21 0.48 -28.99
C TYR A 26 0.53 0.74 -30.30
N ALA A 27 0.38 -0.17 -31.27
CA ALA A 27 0.87 0.01 -32.63
C ALA A 27 -0.33 0.07 -33.59
N TYR A 28 -0.34 1.06 -34.48
CA TYR A 28 -1.39 1.16 -35.49
C TYR A 28 -1.15 0.11 -36.59
N ASP A 29 -2.09 -0.82 -36.74
CA ASP A 29 -2.09 -1.83 -37.80
C ASP A 29 -2.75 -1.20 -39.05
N ARG A 30 -1.93 -0.82 -40.03
CA ARG A 30 -2.38 -0.21 -41.29
C ARG A 30 -3.24 -1.18 -42.13
N GLU A 31 -3.02 -2.48 -42.05
CA GLU A 31 -3.79 -3.47 -42.82
C GLU A 31 -5.21 -3.60 -42.27
N LYS A 32 -5.34 -3.61 -40.93
CA LYS A 32 -6.63 -3.77 -40.26
C LYS A 32 -7.28 -2.44 -39.89
N LYS A 33 -6.67 -1.31 -40.25
CA LYS A 33 -7.07 0.08 -39.92
C LYS A 33 -7.42 0.27 -38.44
N ARG A 34 -6.74 -0.46 -37.54
CA ARG A 34 -7.04 -0.44 -36.10
C ARG A 34 -5.76 -0.45 -35.28
N SER A 35 -5.81 0.13 -34.08
CA SER A 35 -4.73 -0.02 -33.11
C SER A 35 -4.70 -1.45 -32.57
N LYS A 36 -3.53 -2.08 -32.60
CA LYS A 36 -3.25 -3.37 -31.97
C LYS A 36 -2.36 -3.14 -30.76
N GLN A 37 -2.70 -3.79 -29.65
CA GLN A 37 -1.85 -3.82 -28.47
C GLN A 37 -0.82 -4.94 -28.64
N ILE A 38 0.46 -4.59 -28.53
CA ILE A 38 1.60 -5.51 -28.59
C ILE A 38 2.16 -5.64 -27.18
N VAL A 39 2.28 -6.86 -26.67
CA VAL A 39 2.99 -7.13 -25.41
C VAL A 39 4.48 -7.09 -25.71
N LEU A 40 5.19 -6.12 -25.12
CA LEU A 40 6.65 -5.98 -25.25
C LEU A 40 7.39 -6.99 -24.35
N GLY A 41 6.79 -7.33 -23.21
CA GLY A 41 7.34 -8.30 -22.29
C GLY A 41 6.61 -8.34 -20.95
N THR A 42 7.04 -9.25 -20.09
CA THR A 42 6.55 -9.38 -18.73
C THR A 42 7.73 -9.17 -17.77
N VAL A 43 7.54 -8.32 -16.77
CA VAL A 43 8.55 -7.97 -15.76
C VAL A 43 8.00 -8.31 -14.37
N ASP A 44 8.86 -8.60 -13.41
CA ASP A 44 8.43 -8.67 -12.00
C ASP A 44 7.89 -7.29 -11.56
N ARG A 45 6.74 -7.29 -10.88
CA ARG A 45 6.09 -6.07 -10.36
C ARG A 45 7.01 -5.27 -9.43
N TRP A 46 7.87 -5.96 -8.70
CA TRP A 46 8.79 -5.37 -7.72
C TRP A 46 10.22 -5.24 -8.24
N ALA A 47 10.44 -5.48 -9.54
CA ALA A 47 11.73 -5.22 -10.14
C ALA A 47 12.12 -3.74 -9.96
N THR A 48 13.37 -3.51 -9.60
CA THR A 48 13.99 -2.18 -9.47
C THR A 48 14.66 -1.73 -10.77
N SER A 49 14.81 -2.63 -11.74
CA SER A 49 15.39 -2.37 -13.05
C SER A 49 14.70 -3.21 -14.12
N LEU A 50 14.71 -2.70 -15.36
CA LEU A 50 14.19 -3.43 -16.52
C LEU A 50 15.18 -4.53 -16.93
N PRO A 51 14.70 -5.74 -17.29
CA PRO A 51 15.54 -6.74 -17.93
C PRO A 51 16.17 -6.17 -19.21
N PRO A 52 17.47 -6.45 -19.49
CA PRO A 52 18.17 -5.87 -20.65
C PRO A 52 17.47 -6.10 -21.99
N ASP A 53 16.83 -7.26 -22.14
CA ASP A 53 16.10 -7.63 -23.37
C ASP A 53 14.90 -6.73 -23.63
N ILE A 54 14.19 -6.34 -22.56
CA ILE A 54 13.03 -5.45 -22.64
C ILE A 54 13.49 -4.00 -22.77
N ASP A 55 14.52 -3.64 -22.01
CA ASP A 55 15.13 -2.32 -22.05
C ASP A 55 15.56 -1.97 -23.48
N ALA A 56 16.22 -2.87 -24.20
CA ALA A 56 16.64 -2.67 -25.59
C ALA A 56 15.49 -2.40 -26.58
N ILE A 57 14.26 -2.83 -26.29
CA ILE A 57 13.08 -2.69 -27.17
C ILE A 57 12.32 -1.39 -26.88
N LEU A 58 12.48 -0.81 -25.69
CA LEU A 58 11.77 0.38 -25.24
C LEU A 58 12.38 1.66 -25.82
N THR A 59 11.51 2.56 -26.25
CA THR A 59 11.93 3.91 -26.65
C THR A 59 12.25 4.76 -25.42
N ASP A 60 13.01 5.85 -25.59
CA ASP A 60 13.36 6.74 -24.47
C ASP A 60 12.14 7.28 -23.73
N ALA A 61 11.06 7.59 -24.46
CA ALA A 61 9.80 8.03 -23.88
C ALA A 61 9.15 6.94 -23.01
N GLU A 62 9.16 5.68 -23.45
CA GLU A 62 8.57 4.58 -22.69
C GLU A 62 9.40 4.18 -21.47
N ARG A 63 10.72 4.37 -21.54
CA ARG A 63 11.60 4.22 -20.37
C ARG A 63 11.28 5.26 -19.31
N GLU A 64 11.01 6.49 -19.72
CA GLU A 64 10.62 7.55 -18.79
C GLU A 64 9.26 7.25 -18.13
N GLU A 65 8.25 6.85 -18.91
CA GLU A 65 6.96 6.43 -18.37
C GLU A 65 7.09 5.23 -17.40
N PHE A 66 8.02 4.30 -17.65
CA PHE A 66 8.31 3.21 -16.72
C PHE A 66 8.92 3.71 -15.40
N ARG A 67 9.82 4.71 -15.45
CA ARG A 67 10.40 5.33 -14.25
C ARG A 67 9.34 6.07 -13.44
N GLU A 68 8.45 6.82 -14.10
CA GLU A 68 7.33 7.50 -13.44
C GLU A 68 6.42 6.48 -12.73
N TRP A 69 6.09 5.38 -13.39
CA TRP A 69 5.30 4.31 -12.78
C TRP A 69 6.00 3.67 -11.56
N MET A 70 7.32 3.42 -11.64
CA MET A 70 8.08 2.92 -10.48
C MET A 70 8.08 3.91 -9.33
N ALA A 71 8.26 5.20 -9.61
CA ALA A 71 8.25 6.25 -8.59
C ALA A 71 6.89 6.31 -7.88
N GLU A 72 5.79 6.24 -8.63
CA GLU A 72 4.44 6.23 -8.06
C GLU A 72 4.17 4.97 -7.24
N ARG A 73 4.58 3.79 -7.74
CA ARG A 73 4.51 2.53 -6.98
C ARG A 73 5.26 2.64 -5.64
N ASP A 74 6.47 3.17 -5.66
CA ASP A 74 7.32 3.27 -4.47
C ASP A 74 6.77 4.29 -3.48
N GLN A 75 6.18 5.39 -3.96
CA GLN A 75 5.44 6.34 -3.13
C GLN A 75 4.25 5.67 -2.45
N GLN A 76 3.41 4.94 -3.20
CA GLN A 76 2.25 4.24 -2.63
C GLN A 76 2.66 3.17 -1.62
N LEU A 77 3.75 2.44 -1.87
CA LEU A 77 4.34 1.51 -0.91
C LEU A 77 4.82 2.22 0.37
N ALA A 78 5.44 3.39 0.24
CA ALA A 78 5.90 4.17 1.39
C ALA A 78 4.72 4.65 2.23
N GLU A 79 3.68 5.20 1.59
CA GLU A 79 2.44 5.61 2.25
C GLU A 79 1.76 4.42 2.94
N TYR A 80 1.72 3.25 2.30
CA TYR A 80 1.18 2.05 2.92
C TYR A 80 1.96 1.64 4.16
N LYS A 81 3.29 1.57 4.07
CA LYS A 81 4.15 1.21 5.22
C LYS A 81 3.91 2.18 6.37
N GLN A 82 3.82 3.48 6.09
CA GLN A 82 3.53 4.50 7.11
C GLN A 82 2.18 4.27 7.79
N LYS A 83 1.11 4.03 7.02
CA LYS A 83 -0.21 3.71 7.57
C LYS A 83 -0.20 2.43 8.39
N SER A 84 0.45 1.38 7.88
CA SER A 84 0.59 0.09 8.57
C SER A 84 1.34 0.25 9.90
N HIS A 85 2.38 1.07 9.95
CA HIS A 85 3.09 1.36 11.20
C HIS A 85 2.19 2.05 12.24
N LEU A 86 1.31 2.96 11.83
CA LEU A 86 0.34 3.60 12.73
C LEU A 86 -0.73 2.60 13.19
N LEU A 87 -1.22 1.76 12.28
CA LEU A 87 -2.23 0.75 12.56
C LEU A 87 -1.79 -0.26 13.63
N HIS A 88 -0.58 -0.82 13.46
CA HIS A 88 -0.07 -1.85 14.37
C HIS A 88 0.65 -1.28 15.61
N ALA A 89 0.74 0.04 15.76
CA ALA A 89 1.46 0.65 16.89
C ALA A 89 0.87 0.24 18.24
N ALA A 90 -0.46 0.32 18.41
CA ALA A 90 -1.14 -0.05 19.64
C ALA A 90 -1.04 -1.56 19.92
N GLU A 91 -1.20 -2.38 18.87
CA GLU A 91 -1.08 -3.83 18.95
C GLU A 91 0.30 -4.26 19.45
N HIS A 92 1.36 -3.72 18.86
CA HIS A 92 2.73 -4.02 19.28
C HIS A 92 3.02 -3.55 20.72
N MET A 93 2.44 -2.42 21.16
CA MET A 93 2.54 -1.99 22.56
C MET A 93 1.82 -2.94 23.51
N GLY A 94 0.64 -3.45 23.12
CA GLY A 94 -0.09 -4.46 23.87
C GLY A 94 0.71 -5.76 24.02
N TRP A 95 1.32 -6.25 22.94
CA TRP A 95 2.19 -7.41 22.98
C TRP A 95 3.43 -7.20 23.86
N ALA A 96 4.06 -6.03 23.79
CA ALA A 96 5.18 -5.68 24.66
C ALA A 96 4.77 -5.66 26.15
N ALA A 97 3.59 -5.13 26.47
CA ALA A 97 3.04 -5.15 27.82
C ALA A 97 2.75 -6.58 28.33
N LYS A 98 2.24 -7.47 27.47
CA LYS A 98 2.08 -8.90 27.79
C LYS A 98 3.42 -9.58 28.06
N ALA A 99 4.45 -9.29 27.27
CA ALA A 99 5.79 -9.86 27.47
C ALA A 99 6.37 -9.44 28.83
N LEU A 100 6.22 -8.16 29.21
CA LEU A 100 6.62 -7.67 30.54
C LEU A 100 5.85 -8.35 31.67
N ALA A 101 4.53 -8.53 31.51
CA ALA A 101 3.70 -9.23 32.49
C ALA A 101 4.09 -10.72 32.63
N ALA A 102 4.59 -11.33 31.57
CA ALA A 102 5.14 -12.69 31.57
C ALA A 102 6.56 -12.79 32.15
N GLY A 103 7.17 -11.67 32.57
CA GLY A 103 8.50 -11.63 33.18
C GLY A 103 9.65 -11.59 32.18
N VAL A 104 9.39 -11.29 30.90
CA VAL A 104 10.45 -11.10 29.90
C VAL A 104 11.15 -9.76 30.15
N GLU A 105 12.45 -9.79 30.42
CA GLU A 105 13.23 -8.57 30.64
C GLU A 105 13.59 -7.90 29.31
N PRO A 106 13.30 -6.60 29.15
CA PRO A 106 13.71 -5.86 27.97
C PRO A 106 15.22 -5.62 27.99
N VAL A 107 15.89 -5.79 26.86
CA VAL A 107 17.34 -5.55 26.72
C VAL A 107 17.70 -4.08 27.00
N ARG A 108 16.81 -3.15 26.66
CA ARG A 108 16.96 -1.69 26.83
C ARG A 108 15.63 -1.02 27.20
N PRO A 109 15.20 -1.05 28.46
CA PRO A 109 13.93 -0.47 28.88
C PRO A 109 13.83 1.04 28.61
N GLU A 110 14.92 1.79 28.73
CA GLU A 110 15.01 3.23 28.47
C GLU A 110 14.60 3.60 27.04
N ARG A 111 14.96 2.76 26.05
CA ARG A 111 14.58 2.98 24.64
C ARG A 111 13.08 2.85 24.40
N ILE A 112 12.39 2.05 25.20
CA ILE A 112 10.93 1.89 25.12
C ILE A 112 10.25 3.19 25.60
N TRP A 113 10.73 3.76 26.71
CA TRP A 113 10.23 5.05 27.20
C TRP A 113 10.52 6.20 26.24
N ASP A 114 11.75 6.29 25.72
CA ASP A 114 12.10 7.29 24.71
C ASP A 114 11.17 7.21 23.48
N ALA A 115 10.88 5.99 23.01
CA ALA A 115 9.99 5.78 21.87
C ALA A 115 8.54 6.24 22.15
N LEU A 116 8.03 5.98 23.36
CA LEU A 116 6.71 6.44 23.79
C LEU A 116 6.62 7.98 23.83
N ASP A 117 7.68 8.64 24.31
CA ASP A 117 7.73 10.11 24.35
C ASP A 117 7.85 10.73 22.96
N VAL A 118 8.64 10.13 22.07
CA VAL A 118 8.74 10.56 20.67
C VAL A 118 7.40 10.42 19.96
N LEU A 119 6.73 9.27 20.11
CA LEU A 119 5.42 9.05 19.49
C LEU A 119 4.36 10.01 20.04
N ALA A 120 4.33 10.25 21.35
CA ALA A 120 3.39 11.17 21.95
C ALA A 120 3.55 12.61 21.44
N LYS A 121 4.79 13.10 21.36
CA LYS A 121 5.08 14.42 20.78
C LYS A 121 4.66 14.50 19.30
N ALA A 122 4.84 13.41 18.55
CA ALA A 122 4.41 13.34 17.16
C ALA A 122 2.88 13.38 17.02
N LEU A 123 2.14 12.66 17.87
CA LEU A 123 0.68 12.68 17.91
C LEU A 123 0.13 14.06 18.28
N GLU A 124 0.69 14.70 19.31
CA GLU A 124 0.32 16.07 19.71
C GLU A 124 0.55 17.07 18.56
N LYS A 125 1.71 16.99 17.90
CA LYS A 125 2.03 17.82 16.73
C LYS A 125 1.10 17.58 15.55
N ALA A 126 0.59 16.35 15.40
CA ALA A 126 -0.37 15.97 14.36
C ALA A 126 -1.83 16.37 14.69
N GLY A 127 -2.08 17.02 15.84
CA GLY A 127 -3.42 17.44 16.25
C GLY A 127 -4.22 16.37 17.02
N HIS A 128 -3.55 15.30 17.46
CA HIS A 128 -4.11 14.24 18.30
C HIS A 128 -3.53 14.34 19.73
N PRO A 129 -3.94 15.34 20.53
CA PRO A 129 -3.40 15.52 21.87
C PRO A 129 -3.76 14.35 22.78
N ARG A 130 -2.89 14.06 23.76
CA ARG A 130 -3.16 13.03 24.76
C ARG A 130 -4.53 13.29 25.42
N PRO A 131 -5.41 12.29 25.54
CA PRO A 131 -6.67 12.46 26.24
C PRO A 131 -6.42 12.92 27.68
N SER A 132 -7.08 14.00 28.07
CA SER A 132 -7.08 14.49 29.45
C SER A 132 -7.63 13.39 30.37
N ARG A 133 -6.76 12.76 31.17
CA ARG A 133 -7.24 11.86 32.23
C ARG A 133 -7.91 12.71 33.30
N ALA A 134 -9.15 12.37 33.66
CA ALA A 134 -9.83 12.99 34.78
C ALA A 134 -8.95 12.91 36.03
N ARG A 135 -8.94 13.97 36.84
CA ARG A 135 -8.11 14.08 38.05
C ARG A 135 -8.62 13.07 39.08
N GLY A 136 -7.91 11.95 39.23
CA GLY A 136 -8.27 10.86 40.14
C GLY A 136 -7.50 9.57 39.81
N ARG A 137 -7.59 8.57 40.70
CA ARG A 137 -7.13 7.22 40.37
C ARG A 137 -8.06 6.67 39.28
N PRO A 138 -7.55 6.30 38.09
CA PRO A 138 -8.39 5.67 37.07
C PRO A 138 -9.09 4.46 37.66
N SER A 139 -10.39 4.32 37.40
CA SER A 139 -11.08 3.07 37.68
C SER A 139 -10.43 1.95 36.84
N LYS A 140 -10.43 0.71 37.34
CA LYS A 140 -9.91 -0.44 36.57
C LYS A 140 -10.60 -0.60 35.20
N SER A 141 -11.82 -0.08 35.06
CA SER A 141 -12.58 -0.03 33.80
C SER A 141 -12.15 1.05 32.82
N GLU A 142 -11.40 2.07 33.25
CA GLU A 142 -10.95 3.18 32.39
C GLU A 142 -9.54 2.98 31.84
N THR A 143 -8.82 1.96 32.29
CA THR A 143 -7.44 1.71 31.87
C THR A 143 -7.45 0.60 30.82
N PRO A 144 -7.04 0.88 29.57
CA PRO A 144 -6.89 -0.17 28.56
C PRO A 144 -5.94 -1.23 29.09
N THR A 145 -6.38 -2.48 29.07
CA THR A 145 -5.56 -3.64 29.42
C THR A 145 -4.69 -4.05 28.23
N PRO A 146 -3.61 -4.81 28.45
CA PRO A 146 -2.85 -5.38 27.35
C PRO A 146 -3.71 -6.26 26.44
N ASP A 147 -4.78 -6.88 26.94
CA ASP A 147 -5.72 -7.65 26.13
C ASP A 147 -6.57 -6.75 25.23
N ASP A 148 -7.02 -5.59 25.72
CA ASP A 148 -7.78 -4.60 24.93
C ASP A 148 -6.94 -4.04 23.77
N LEU A 149 -5.61 -3.96 23.95
CA LEU A 149 -4.68 -3.49 22.93
C LEU A 149 -4.23 -4.59 21.96
N VAL A 150 -4.36 -5.86 22.34
CA VAL A 150 -3.95 -7.03 21.53
C VAL A 150 -5.13 -7.61 20.74
N ALA A 151 -6.37 -7.18 21.01
CA ALA A 151 -7.47 -7.42 20.10
C ALA A 151 -7.03 -7.06 18.67
N SER A 152 -7.24 -7.98 17.74
CA SER A 152 -6.73 -7.89 16.38
C SER A 152 -7.20 -6.57 15.77
N PRO A 153 -6.33 -5.75 15.14
CA PRO A 153 -6.80 -4.59 14.36
C PRO A 153 -7.82 -4.98 13.28
N TYR A 154 -7.86 -6.27 12.93
CA TYR A 154 -8.80 -6.90 11.99
C TYR A 154 -10.16 -7.28 12.60
N ASP A 155 -10.35 -7.16 13.92
CA ASP A 155 -11.65 -7.30 14.58
C ASP A 155 -12.47 -5.99 14.53
N ASP A 156 -11.85 -4.88 14.10
CA ASP A 156 -12.52 -3.62 13.77
C ASP A 156 -12.92 -3.63 12.27
N PRO A 157 -14.23 -3.74 11.94
CA PRO A 157 -14.70 -3.82 10.57
C PRO A 157 -14.40 -2.56 9.75
N MET A 158 -14.17 -1.41 10.39
CA MET A 158 -13.83 -0.17 9.69
C MET A 158 -12.39 -0.20 9.17
N LEU A 159 -11.46 -0.78 9.94
CA LEU A 159 -10.06 -0.93 9.58
C LEU A 159 -9.83 -2.02 8.52
N ALA A 160 -10.58 -3.12 8.57
CA ALA A 160 -10.56 -4.13 7.53
C ALA A 160 -10.98 -3.57 6.16
N ALA A 161 -12.02 -2.73 6.14
CA ALA A 161 -12.49 -2.06 4.92
C ALA A 161 -11.46 -1.06 4.36
N GLU A 162 -10.80 -0.27 5.21
CA GLU A 162 -9.72 0.64 4.77
C GLU A 162 -8.54 -0.12 4.16
N GLN A 163 -8.20 -1.29 4.70
CA GLN A 163 -7.12 -2.12 4.21
C GLN A 163 -7.48 -2.82 2.90
N GLU A 164 -8.72 -3.28 2.75
CA GLU A 164 -9.23 -3.80 1.47
C GLU A 164 -9.28 -2.71 0.40
N GLU A 165 -9.84 -1.53 0.68
CA GLU A 165 -9.87 -0.39 -0.25
C GLU A 165 -8.44 0.03 -0.66
N MET A 166 -7.49 -0.05 0.26
CA MET A 166 -6.10 0.28 0.00
C MET A 166 -5.35 -0.84 -0.76
N TYR A 167 -5.64 -2.11 -0.49
CA TYR A 167 -5.19 -3.22 -1.33
C TYR A 167 -5.76 -3.11 -2.74
N GLU A 168 -7.02 -2.70 -2.86
CA GLU A 168 -7.69 -2.39 -4.13
C GLU A 168 -7.04 -1.19 -4.82
N ARG A 169 -6.61 -0.17 -4.10
CA ARG A 169 -5.89 0.98 -4.66
C ARG A 169 -4.48 0.66 -5.11
N MET A 170 -3.72 -0.11 -4.31
CA MET A 170 -2.44 -0.68 -4.74
C MET A 170 -2.63 -1.67 -5.89
N ALA A 171 -3.80 -2.30 -5.97
CA ALA A 171 -4.18 -3.14 -7.07
C ALA A 171 -4.55 -2.34 -8.32
N ALA A 172 -5.16 -1.18 -8.13
CA ALA A 172 -5.55 -0.21 -9.15
C ALA A 172 -4.50 0.92 -9.27
N LEU A 173 -3.21 0.57 -9.20
CA LEU A 173 -2.15 1.45 -9.73
C LEU A 173 -2.61 1.91 -11.12
N PRO A 174 -2.50 3.21 -11.44
CA PRO A 174 -3.15 3.76 -12.62
C PRO A 174 -2.76 2.96 -13.87
N ASP A 175 -3.73 2.23 -14.40
CA ASP A 175 -3.71 1.84 -15.79
C ASP A 175 -3.82 3.17 -16.56
N PHE A 176 -2.76 3.56 -17.26
CA PHE A 176 -2.81 4.66 -18.22
C PHE A 176 -3.73 4.24 -19.39
N ILE A 177 -5.04 4.26 -19.14
CA ILE A 177 -6.10 4.27 -20.15
C ILE A 177 -6.28 5.75 -20.49
N PRO A 178 -5.82 6.24 -21.65
CA PRO A 178 -6.36 7.51 -22.11
C PRO A 178 -7.87 7.33 -22.24
N LYS A 179 -8.66 8.15 -21.52
CA LYS A 179 -10.11 8.22 -21.73
C LYS A 179 -10.31 8.27 -23.25
N PRO A 180 -11.15 7.41 -23.84
CA PRO A 180 -11.39 7.48 -25.27
C PRO A 180 -11.77 8.91 -25.57
N SER A 181 -10.99 9.57 -26.44
CA SER A 181 -11.38 10.87 -26.93
C SER A 181 -12.79 10.68 -27.43
N LYS A 182 -13.73 11.49 -26.92
CA LYS A 182 -15.04 11.59 -27.53
C LYS A 182 -14.75 12.08 -28.94
N MET A 183 -14.59 11.16 -29.89
CA MET A 183 -14.58 11.51 -31.29
C MET A 183 -15.93 12.19 -31.51
N ALA A 184 -15.82 13.48 -31.83
CA ALA A 184 -16.92 14.32 -32.20
C ALA A 184 -17.72 13.60 -33.29
N GLY A 185 -18.92 13.17 -32.95
CA GLY A 185 -19.96 12.89 -33.92
C GLY A 185 -20.54 14.23 -34.35
N ASP A 186 -19.83 14.91 -35.25
CA ASP A 186 -20.47 15.81 -36.20
C ASP A 186 -20.93 14.96 -37.39
N GLY A 187 -22.15 15.20 -37.86
CA GLY A 187 -22.71 14.51 -39.01
C GLY A 187 -24.09 13.87 -38.80
N ARG A 188 -25.10 14.71 -38.56
CA ARG A 188 -26.27 14.72 -39.43
C ARG A 188 -27.06 16.01 -39.34
#